data_AF-A0A2D4F9U6-F1
#
_entry.id   AF-A0A2D4F9U6-F1
#
_cell.length_a   1.000
_cell.length_b   1.000
_cell.length_c   1.000
_cell.angle_alpha   90.00
_cell.angle_beta   90.00
_cell.angle_gamma   90.00
#
_symmetry.space_group_name_H-M   'P 1'
#
loop_
_entity.id
_entity.type
_entity.pdbx_description
1 polymer ?
#
loop_
_entity_poly.entity_id
_entity_poly.type
_entity_poly.pdbx_seq_one_letter_code
_entity_poly.pdbx_strand_id
1 'polypeptide(L)'
;LIDNAYDPDVNAKQMWIDKTIINENVCLTFMDNGNGMNADKLHKMLSFGFSDKVTLNGHVPVGLYGNGFKSGSMRLGKDAIVFTKNGDIMSVGMLSQTFLEITKAEHVIVPIISFNKSRKVMKPDESTASLRAILDHSLFSTEEELLAELDAVIGKKGTRIIIWNLRREKNEQTEFDFNTDKYDIRIPADLDEVTGKRGYKKQERQDQIVPESDYSLRAYCSILYLKPRMQIIIRGQKVQTQLVSKSLAHIERDVYKPKFLAPKTVRITFGFNCRNKDHYGMMMYHRNRLIKAYERVGYQLKANNMGVGVIGIIECNFLKPTHNKQDFDYTNEYRRTIHALGEKLNDYWNEMQAKKTEYPLEVLVEDIQKRPDQTWVQCDICLKWRKLPDGIDRLPEKWYCSYNPDPQFRNCNVPEEPEDDDLIPYEKTHKKK
;
A
#
# COMPACT_ATOMS: atom_id res chain seq x y z
N LEU A 1 7.95 -3.12 2.21
CA LEU A 1 8.74 -1.87 2.29
C LEU A 1 7.85 -0.70 2.69
N ILE A 2 6.79 -0.39 1.93
CA ILE A 2 5.85 0.71 2.25
C ILE A 2 5.27 0.58 3.67
N ASP A 3 4.78 -0.61 4.05
CA ASP A 3 4.30 -0.88 5.41
C ASP A 3 5.31 -0.50 6.50
N ASN A 4 6.61 -0.69 6.28
CA ASN A 4 7.61 -0.40 7.29
C ASN A 4 7.78 1.11 7.52
N ALA A 5 7.70 1.91 6.44
CA ALA A 5 7.74 3.37 6.53
C ALA A 5 6.46 3.93 7.15
N TYR A 6 5.32 3.31 6.80
CA TYR A 6 4.00 3.66 7.30
C TYR A 6 3.84 3.37 8.80
N ASP A 7 4.36 2.25 9.29
CA ASP A 7 4.15 1.78 10.66
C ASP A 7 4.51 2.84 11.73
N PRO A 8 3.78 2.88 12.86
CA PRO A 8 3.82 3.97 13.83
C PRO A 8 5.19 4.22 14.49
N ASP A 9 6.07 3.22 14.51
CA ASP A 9 7.42 3.38 15.04
C ASP A 9 8.34 4.18 14.11
N VAL A 10 8.10 4.09 12.79
CA VAL A 10 8.79 4.90 11.78
C VAL A 10 8.01 6.19 11.50
N ASN A 11 6.68 6.09 11.35
CA ASN A 11 5.74 7.21 11.21
C ASN A 11 6.14 8.21 10.11
N ALA A 12 6.63 7.71 8.98
CA ALA A 12 7.00 8.55 7.86
C ALA A 12 5.78 9.31 7.35
N LYS A 13 6.01 10.58 6.97
CA LYS A 13 4.98 11.42 6.34
C LYS A 13 4.97 11.25 4.85
N GLN A 14 6.14 10.96 4.28
CA GLN A 14 6.34 10.79 2.86
C GLN A 14 7.27 9.60 2.62
N MET A 15 6.98 8.87 1.55
CA MET A 15 7.82 7.81 1.03
C MET A 15 8.01 8.00 -0.47
N TRP A 16 9.27 8.01 -0.91
CA TRP A 16 9.67 8.08 -2.30
C TRP A 16 10.11 6.71 -2.78
N ILE A 17 9.56 6.28 -3.91
CA ILE A 17 9.89 5.05 -4.60
C ILE A 17 10.38 5.44 -5.98
N ASP A 18 11.62 5.10 -6.30
CA ASP A 18 12.23 5.52 -7.55
C ASP A 18 13.07 4.42 -8.20
N LYS A 19 13.31 4.58 -9.49
CA LYS A 19 14.28 3.81 -10.25
C LYS A 19 15.47 4.71 -10.55
N THR A 20 16.67 4.23 -10.27
CA THR A 20 17.91 4.93 -10.61
C THR A 20 18.93 3.98 -11.24
N ILE A 21 20.08 4.51 -11.64
CA ILE A 21 21.24 3.75 -12.06
C ILE A 21 22.41 4.20 -11.18
N ILE A 22 23.06 3.26 -10.51
CA ILE A 22 24.25 3.51 -9.68
C ILE A 22 25.31 2.53 -10.16
N ASN A 23 26.47 3.04 -10.57
CA ASN A 23 27.57 2.22 -11.12
C ASN A 23 27.05 1.21 -12.16
N GLU A 24 26.33 1.72 -13.16
CA GLU A 24 25.71 0.97 -14.27
C GLU A 24 24.62 -0.05 -13.86
N ASN A 25 24.34 -0.20 -12.57
CA ASN A 25 23.31 -1.10 -12.06
C ASN A 25 21.97 -0.41 -11.95
N VAL A 26 20.93 -1.02 -12.56
CA VAL A 26 19.54 -0.60 -12.35
C VAL A 26 19.13 -0.91 -10.91
N CYS A 27 18.70 0.13 -10.20
CA CYS A 27 18.35 0.05 -8.78
C CYS A 27 16.92 0.51 -8.54
N LEU A 28 16.24 -0.15 -7.60
CA LEU A 28 15.04 0.37 -6.96
C LEU A 28 15.43 1.04 -5.65
N THR A 29 14.92 2.24 -5.42
CA THR A 29 15.18 3.01 -4.21
C THR A 29 13.87 3.28 -3.47
N PHE A 30 13.92 3.16 -2.14
CA PHE A 30 12.81 3.41 -1.24
C PHE A 30 13.32 4.32 -0.14
N MET A 31 12.89 5.56 -0.13
CA MET A 31 13.30 6.56 0.84
C MET A 31 12.10 7.05 1.64
N ASP A 32 12.25 7.23 2.94
CA ASP A 32 11.24 7.79 3.81
C ASP A 32 11.85 8.84 4.76
N ASN A 33 11.00 9.75 5.21
CA ASN A 33 11.36 10.80 6.18
C ASN A 33 10.90 10.47 7.61
N GLY A 34 10.80 9.19 7.94
CA GLY A 34 10.41 8.72 9.26
C GLY A 34 11.51 8.86 10.31
N ASN A 35 11.32 8.17 11.43
CA ASN A 35 12.20 8.30 12.60
C ASN A 35 13.61 7.70 12.42
N GLY A 36 13.83 6.89 11.39
CA GLY A 36 15.07 6.14 11.18
C GLY A 36 15.36 5.12 12.28
N MET A 37 16.59 4.59 12.29
CA MET A 37 17.02 3.53 13.19
C MET A 37 18.42 3.82 13.75
N ASN A 38 18.73 3.19 14.89
CA ASN A 38 20.10 3.05 15.38
C ASN A 38 20.68 1.70 14.91
N ALA A 39 21.95 1.44 15.23
CA ALA A 39 22.64 0.22 14.83
C ALA A 39 21.93 -1.07 15.32
N ASP A 40 21.46 -1.12 16.57
CA ASP A 40 20.75 -2.29 17.12
C ASP A 40 19.42 -2.56 16.40
N LYS A 41 18.62 -1.51 16.17
CA LYS A 41 17.34 -1.63 15.44
C LYS A 41 17.57 -1.99 13.97
N LEU A 42 18.63 -1.47 13.36
CA LEU A 42 19.03 -1.87 12.01
C LEU A 42 19.46 -3.34 11.96
N HIS A 43 20.27 -3.80 12.92
CA HIS A 43 20.64 -5.21 13.04
C HIS A 43 19.40 -6.10 13.16
N LYS A 44 18.47 -5.78 14.07
CA LYS A 44 17.18 -6.50 14.21
C LYS A 44 16.34 -6.46 12.92
N MET A 45 16.35 -5.34 12.19
CA MET A 45 15.68 -5.25 10.89
C MET A 45 16.29 -6.20 9.86
N LEU A 46 17.60 -6.42 9.90
CA LEU A 46 18.31 -7.36 9.01
C LEU A 46 18.25 -8.82 9.51
N SER A 47 18.07 -9.06 10.81
CA SER A 47 17.93 -10.40 11.42
C SER A 47 16.50 -10.94 11.40
N PHE A 48 16.29 -12.23 11.14
CA PHE A 48 14.94 -12.83 11.07
C PHE A 48 14.21 -12.88 12.42
N GLY A 49 12.88 -12.72 12.39
CA GLY A 49 12.01 -12.96 13.56
C GLY A 49 11.88 -11.83 14.59
N PHE A 50 12.63 -10.73 14.47
CA PHE A 50 12.53 -9.61 15.41
C PHE A 50 11.48 -8.58 15.00
N SER A 51 10.54 -8.27 15.91
CA SER A 51 9.52 -7.22 15.71
C SER A 51 8.94 -6.75 17.04
N ASP A 52 9.34 -5.54 17.47
CA ASP A 52 8.86 -4.91 18.72
C ASP A 52 7.76 -3.86 18.44
N LYS A 53 6.99 -4.03 17.35
CA LYS A 53 6.02 -3.00 16.91
C LYS A 53 4.80 -2.95 17.81
N VAL A 54 4.45 -1.73 18.24
CA VAL A 54 3.31 -1.46 19.12
C VAL A 54 2.40 -0.39 18.52
N THR A 55 1.13 -0.41 18.91
CA THR A 55 0.16 0.64 18.56
C THR A 55 0.54 1.95 19.25
N LEU A 56 0.61 3.05 18.51
CA LEU A 56 0.87 4.39 19.06
C LEU A 56 -0.22 5.35 18.61
N ASN A 57 -0.85 6.09 19.53
CA ASN A 57 -1.90 7.08 19.24
C ASN A 57 -3.02 6.55 18.33
N GLY A 58 -3.48 5.31 18.56
CA GLY A 58 -4.50 4.64 17.75
C GLY A 58 -4.02 4.14 16.38
N HIS A 59 -2.77 4.42 15.99
CA HIS A 59 -2.16 3.90 14.78
C HIS A 59 -1.60 2.50 15.05
N VAL A 60 -2.26 1.48 14.49
CA VAL A 60 -1.90 0.07 14.64
C VAL A 60 -0.85 -0.31 13.59
N PRO A 61 0.25 -0.98 13.96
CA PRO A 61 1.24 -1.47 13.01
C PRO A 61 0.70 -2.63 12.16
N VAL A 62 1.12 -2.64 10.89
CA VAL A 62 0.91 -3.69 9.90
C VAL A 62 1.96 -4.80 10.03
N GLY A 63 3.20 -4.45 10.40
CA GLY A 63 4.28 -5.42 10.63
C GLY A 63 4.14 -6.16 11.96
N LEU A 64 4.17 -7.50 11.92
CA LEU A 64 4.16 -8.36 13.13
C LEU A 64 5.25 -9.43 13.12
N TYR A 65 5.56 -9.99 11.94
CA TYR A 65 6.35 -11.22 11.83
C TYR A 65 7.87 -11.01 11.76
N GLY A 66 8.35 -9.77 11.73
CA GLY A 66 9.78 -9.47 11.60
C GLY A 66 10.42 -9.87 10.25
N ASN A 67 9.65 -10.35 9.26
CA ASN A 67 10.20 -10.90 8.01
C ASN A 67 9.99 -10.02 6.78
N GLY A 68 9.10 -9.02 6.84
CA GLY A 68 8.62 -8.30 5.65
C GLY A 68 9.68 -7.49 4.87
N PHE A 69 10.74 -7.04 5.53
CA PHE A 69 11.88 -6.42 4.81
C PHE A 69 12.63 -7.46 3.99
N LYS A 70 13.12 -8.54 4.64
CA LYS A 70 13.97 -9.56 4.00
C LYS A 70 13.24 -10.26 2.86
N SER A 71 12.00 -10.70 3.10
CA SER A 71 11.22 -11.38 2.07
C SER A 71 10.91 -10.47 0.89
N GLY A 72 10.63 -9.19 1.14
CA GLY A 72 10.37 -8.21 0.10
C GLY A 72 11.63 -7.83 -0.69
N SER A 73 12.73 -7.48 -0.01
CA SER A 73 13.96 -7.04 -0.67
C SER A 73 14.57 -8.17 -1.51
N MET A 74 14.67 -9.37 -0.95
CA MET A 74 15.22 -10.55 -1.63
C MET A 74 14.27 -11.12 -2.71
N ARG A 75 13.00 -10.70 -2.72
CA ARG A 75 12.11 -10.95 -3.86
C ARG A 75 12.43 -9.99 -5.00
N LEU A 76 12.69 -8.72 -4.74
CA LEU A 76 12.93 -7.70 -5.77
C LEU A 76 14.31 -7.81 -6.43
N GLY A 77 15.35 -8.07 -5.64
CA GLY A 77 16.73 -8.20 -6.12
C GLY A 77 17.58 -9.08 -5.22
N LYS A 78 18.78 -9.43 -5.68
CA LYS A 78 19.72 -10.24 -4.91
C LYS A 78 20.33 -9.50 -3.73
N ASP A 79 20.42 -8.18 -3.85
CA ASP A 79 21.22 -7.37 -2.93
C ASP A 79 20.49 -6.10 -2.52
N ALA A 80 20.62 -5.76 -1.24
CA ALA A 80 20.03 -4.58 -0.66
C ALA A 80 20.98 -3.93 0.36
N ILE A 81 20.96 -2.60 0.38
CA ILE A 81 21.69 -1.78 1.35
C ILE A 81 20.75 -0.75 1.94
N VAL A 82 20.89 -0.52 3.23
CA VAL A 82 20.01 0.33 4.03
C VAL A 82 20.85 1.43 4.66
N PHE A 83 20.53 2.66 4.29
CA PHE A 83 21.03 3.89 4.90
C PHE A 83 19.97 4.42 5.84
N THR A 84 20.32 4.73 7.08
CA THR A 84 19.34 5.24 8.04
C THR A 84 19.95 6.27 8.96
N LYS A 85 19.16 7.26 9.35
CA LYS A 85 19.56 8.28 10.33
C LYS A 85 18.43 8.57 11.29
N ASN A 86 18.74 8.63 12.58
CA ASN A 86 17.75 8.89 13.63
C ASN A 86 17.87 10.30 14.26
N GLY A 87 18.75 11.14 13.71
CA GLY A 87 19.06 12.49 14.17
C GLY A 87 20.35 12.58 15.00
N ASP A 88 20.81 11.47 15.56
CA ASP A 88 22.04 11.39 16.35
C ASP A 88 23.13 10.54 15.71
N ILE A 89 22.73 9.40 15.16
CA ILE A 89 23.59 8.40 14.55
C ILE A 89 23.08 8.13 13.14
N MET A 90 24.02 7.86 12.23
CA MET A 90 23.77 7.37 10.90
C MET A 90 24.30 5.95 10.81
N SER A 91 23.53 5.01 10.26
CA SER A 91 23.96 3.62 10.13
C SER A 91 23.76 3.14 8.71
N VAL A 92 24.67 2.29 8.25
CA VAL A 92 24.60 1.61 6.96
C VAL A 92 24.66 0.12 7.21
N GLY A 93 23.73 -0.62 6.61
CA GLY A 93 23.66 -2.07 6.73
C GLY A 93 23.42 -2.73 5.39
N MET A 94 24.15 -3.82 5.11
CA MET A 94 24.06 -4.54 3.85
C MET A 94 23.50 -5.95 4.05
N LEU A 95 22.57 -6.33 3.18
CA LEU A 95 22.03 -7.68 3.03
C LEU A 95 22.19 -8.08 1.56
N SER A 96 23.25 -8.84 1.27
CA SER A 96 23.65 -9.15 -0.10
C SER A 96 23.84 -10.66 -0.27
N GLN A 97 23.09 -11.27 -1.20
CA GLN A 97 23.32 -12.67 -1.58
C GLN A 97 24.63 -12.82 -2.34
N THR A 98 24.97 -11.84 -3.19
CA THR A 98 26.22 -11.86 -3.96
C THR A 98 27.45 -11.83 -3.05
N PHE A 99 27.44 -11.00 -2.00
CA PHE A 99 28.49 -11.00 -0.98
C PHE A 99 28.65 -12.39 -0.34
N LEU A 100 27.55 -12.98 0.14
CA LEU A 100 27.59 -14.29 0.81
C LEU A 100 28.07 -15.41 -0.12
N GLU A 101 27.68 -15.37 -1.40
CA GLU A 101 28.14 -16.30 -2.44
C GLU A 101 29.65 -16.16 -2.70
N ILE A 102 30.15 -14.93 -2.87
CA ILE A 102 31.56 -14.64 -3.15
C ILE A 102 32.44 -15.07 -1.96
N THR A 103 32.03 -14.76 -0.74
CA THR A 103 32.77 -15.13 0.47
C THR A 103 32.54 -16.58 0.89
N LYS A 104 31.67 -17.31 0.20
CA LYS A 104 31.25 -18.68 0.55
C LYS A 104 30.81 -18.81 2.01
N ALA A 105 30.06 -17.83 2.49
CA ALA A 105 29.62 -17.78 3.87
C ALA A 105 28.59 -18.89 4.16
N GLU A 106 28.84 -19.69 5.20
CA GLU A 106 27.91 -20.74 5.65
C GLU A 106 26.71 -20.17 6.44
N HIS A 107 26.86 -18.96 6.96
CA HIS A 107 25.85 -18.24 7.72
C HIS A 107 25.55 -16.88 7.12
N VAL A 108 24.34 -16.36 7.37
CA VAL A 108 23.94 -15.02 6.92
C VAL A 108 24.72 -13.97 7.72
N ILE A 109 25.69 -13.34 7.07
CA ILE A 109 26.47 -12.23 7.61
C ILE A 109 25.86 -10.92 7.11
N VAL A 110 25.64 -9.97 8.03
CA VAL A 110 25.07 -8.65 7.72
C VAL A 110 26.04 -7.55 8.14
N PRO A 111 26.89 -7.05 7.23
CA PRO A 111 27.81 -5.96 7.52
C PRO A 111 27.05 -4.71 7.94
N ILE A 112 27.40 -4.14 9.10
CA ILE A 112 26.80 -2.90 9.61
C ILE A 112 27.91 -1.98 10.10
N ILE A 113 27.81 -0.71 9.72
CA ILE A 113 28.65 0.37 10.22
C ILE A 113 27.78 1.52 10.72
N SER A 114 28.36 2.38 11.56
CA SER A 114 27.69 3.59 12.02
C SER A 114 28.63 4.79 12.04
N PHE A 115 28.10 5.96 11.74
CA PHE A 115 28.78 7.24 11.79
C PHE A 115 28.16 8.12 12.87
N ASN A 116 29.00 8.87 13.57
CA ASN A 116 28.56 9.91 14.49
C ASN A 116 28.16 11.20 13.73
N LYS A 117 27.68 12.22 14.47
CA LYS A 117 27.33 13.54 13.90
C LYS A 117 28.49 14.23 13.17
N SER A 118 29.73 13.93 13.56
CA SER A 118 30.94 14.44 12.92
C SER A 118 31.37 13.61 11.70
N ARG A 119 30.50 12.72 11.20
CA ARG A 119 30.71 11.86 10.02
C ARG A 119 31.91 10.92 10.15
N LYS A 120 32.30 10.57 11.37
CA LYS A 120 33.36 9.59 11.63
C LYS A 120 32.75 8.24 12.00
N VAL A 121 33.37 7.17 11.49
CA VAL A 121 33.01 5.79 11.85
C VAL A 121 33.08 5.61 13.36
N MET A 122 32.02 5.07 13.94
CA MET A 122 31.91 4.73 15.35
C MET A 122 32.52 3.34 15.56
N LYS A 123 33.28 3.19 16.65
CA LYS A 123 33.96 1.94 17.00
C LYS A 123 34.75 1.34 15.81
N PRO A 124 35.82 2.02 15.35
CA PRO A 124 36.56 1.61 14.15
C PRO A 124 37.08 0.18 14.25
N ASP A 125 37.60 -0.20 15.41
CA ASP A 125 38.16 -1.54 15.64
C ASP A 125 37.12 -2.66 15.43
N GLU A 126 35.87 -2.43 15.83
CA GLU A 126 34.76 -3.39 15.63
C GLU A 126 34.17 -3.30 14.21
N SER A 127 34.23 -2.12 13.58
CA SER A 127 33.55 -1.83 12.31
C SER A 127 34.42 -2.07 11.07
N THR A 128 35.73 -2.26 11.22
CA THR A 128 36.68 -2.35 10.09
C THR A 128 36.31 -3.46 9.09
N ALA A 129 35.97 -4.66 9.59
CA ALA A 129 35.58 -5.77 8.72
C ALA A 129 34.27 -5.50 7.98
N SER A 130 33.27 -4.93 8.66
CA SER A 130 31.99 -4.58 8.07
C SER A 130 32.11 -3.47 7.04
N LEU A 131 32.90 -2.43 7.33
CA LEU A 131 33.18 -1.34 6.41
C LEU A 131 33.82 -1.89 5.14
N ARG A 132 34.90 -2.67 5.29
CA ARG A 132 35.58 -3.29 4.15
C ARG A 132 34.63 -4.16 3.32
N ALA A 133 33.81 -4.98 3.96
CA ALA A 133 32.82 -5.79 3.25
C ALA A 133 31.83 -4.94 2.45
N ILE A 134 31.39 -3.79 2.98
CA ILE A 134 30.51 -2.86 2.25
C ILE A 134 31.26 -2.22 1.08
N LEU A 135 32.48 -1.73 1.29
CA LEU A 135 33.24 -1.04 0.23
C LEU A 135 33.65 -2.00 -0.91
N ASP A 136 34.02 -3.23 -0.58
CA ASP A 136 34.51 -4.22 -1.53
C ASP A 136 33.38 -4.92 -2.31
N HIS A 137 32.15 -4.97 -1.76
CA HIS A 137 31.06 -5.79 -2.30
C HIS A 137 29.71 -5.08 -2.51
N SER A 138 29.55 -3.84 -2.06
CA SER A 138 28.35 -3.04 -2.38
C SER A 138 28.53 -2.25 -3.69
N LEU A 139 27.55 -1.42 -4.01
CA LEU A 139 27.65 -0.46 -5.13
C LEU A 139 28.53 0.75 -4.81
N PHE A 140 29.02 0.90 -3.58
CA PHE A 140 29.74 2.08 -3.11
C PHE A 140 31.11 1.65 -2.61
N SER A 141 32.17 2.15 -3.26
CA SER A 141 33.54 1.73 -3.04
C SER A 141 34.33 2.68 -2.12
N THR A 142 33.71 3.78 -1.69
CA THR A 142 34.34 4.76 -0.78
C THR A 142 33.42 5.17 0.38
N GLU A 143 34.00 5.62 1.48
CA GLU A 143 33.22 6.19 2.61
C GLU A 143 32.45 7.43 2.19
N GLU A 144 33.03 8.24 1.30
CA GLU A 144 32.42 9.46 0.75
C GLU A 144 31.12 9.15 0.00
N GLU A 145 31.11 8.08 -0.80
CA GLU A 145 29.90 7.62 -1.52
C GLU A 145 28.82 7.14 -0.56
N LEU A 146 29.18 6.41 0.50
CA LEU A 146 28.22 5.99 1.54
C LEU A 146 27.62 7.20 2.27
N LEU A 147 28.45 8.19 2.60
CA LEU A 147 28.01 9.44 3.22
C LEU A 147 27.12 10.26 2.28
N ALA A 148 27.38 10.25 0.97
CA ALA A 148 26.53 10.92 -0.02
C ALA A 148 25.09 10.37 -0.03
N GLU A 149 24.92 9.04 0.07
CA GLU A 149 23.58 8.43 0.16
C GLU A 149 22.89 8.69 1.51
N LEU A 150 23.64 8.87 2.61
CA LEU A 150 23.10 9.32 3.90
C LEU A 150 22.64 10.78 3.85
N ASP A 151 23.38 11.63 3.13
CA ASP A 151 23.03 13.03 2.89
C ASP A 151 21.80 13.15 1.96
N ALA A 152 21.61 12.19 1.04
CA ALA A 152 20.43 12.13 0.16
C ALA A 152 19.12 11.85 0.92
N VAL A 153 19.17 11.27 2.13
CA VAL A 153 17.98 11.11 2.99
C VAL A 153 17.47 12.50 3.39
N ILE A 154 16.25 12.86 3.04
CA ILE A 154 15.73 14.21 3.30
C ILE A 154 15.48 14.43 4.80
N GLY A 155 16.02 15.52 5.35
CA GLY A 155 15.82 15.93 6.74
C GLY A 155 16.87 15.39 7.72
N LYS A 156 16.56 15.45 9.03
CA LYS A 156 17.47 14.96 10.09
C LYS A 156 17.29 13.47 10.40
N LYS A 157 16.12 12.91 10.07
CA LYS A 157 15.75 11.52 10.31
C LYS A 157 15.20 10.91 9.03
N GLY A 158 15.36 9.61 8.85
CA GLY A 158 14.79 8.88 7.73
C GLY A 158 15.57 7.62 7.40
N THR A 159 15.08 6.90 6.40
CA THR A 159 15.72 5.69 5.89
C THR A 159 15.69 5.71 4.37
N ARG A 160 16.75 5.20 3.75
CA ARG A 160 16.85 4.98 2.31
C ARG A 160 17.37 3.57 2.07
N ILE A 161 16.60 2.80 1.33
CA ILE A 161 16.87 1.42 0.96
C ILE A 161 17.15 1.41 -0.53
N ILE A 162 18.26 0.81 -0.93
CA ILE A 162 18.63 0.62 -2.33
C ILE A 162 18.71 -0.88 -2.58
N ILE A 163 18.00 -1.33 -3.60
CA ILE A 163 17.96 -2.74 -4.03
C ILE A 163 18.48 -2.79 -5.46
N TRP A 164 19.47 -3.64 -5.70
CA TRP A 164 20.08 -3.85 -7.02
C TRP A 164 20.17 -5.33 -7.33
N ASN A 165 20.75 -5.65 -8.50
CA ASN A 165 20.69 -6.99 -9.06
C ASN A 165 19.25 -7.50 -9.09
N LEU A 166 18.37 -6.66 -9.65
CA LEU A 166 16.93 -6.91 -9.75
C LEU A 166 16.67 -8.20 -10.50
N ARG A 167 15.56 -8.87 -10.19
CA ARG A 167 15.16 -10.06 -10.94
C ARG A 167 14.97 -9.73 -12.41
N ARG A 168 15.52 -10.59 -13.25
CA ARG A 168 15.43 -10.54 -14.70
C ARG A 168 14.68 -11.76 -15.22
N GLU A 169 13.96 -11.57 -16.31
CA GLU A 169 13.37 -12.65 -17.09
C GLU A 169 14.39 -13.34 -17.98
N LYS A 170 13.98 -14.40 -18.69
CA LYS A 170 14.85 -15.16 -19.61
C LYS A 170 15.48 -14.32 -20.73
N ASN A 171 14.86 -13.19 -21.06
CA ASN A 171 15.31 -12.25 -22.08
C ASN A 171 16.23 -11.15 -21.51
N GLU A 172 16.72 -11.31 -20.27
CA GLU A 172 17.57 -10.36 -19.53
C GLU A 172 16.90 -9.02 -19.18
N GLN A 173 15.62 -8.83 -19.50
CA GLN A 173 14.86 -7.65 -19.08
C GLN A 173 14.47 -7.77 -17.61
N THR A 174 14.40 -6.63 -16.92
CA THR A 174 13.89 -6.60 -15.55
C THR A 174 12.41 -7.00 -15.53
N GLU A 175 11.96 -7.64 -14.46
CA GLU A 175 10.53 -7.97 -14.26
C GLU A 175 9.61 -6.73 -14.21
N PHE A 176 10.20 -5.54 -14.14
CA PHE A 176 9.51 -4.27 -14.14
C PHE A 176 9.76 -3.52 -15.43
N ASP A 177 8.69 -2.90 -15.92
CA ASP A 177 8.71 -1.91 -16.99
C ASP A 177 8.76 -0.50 -16.38
N PHE A 178 9.83 0.23 -16.72
CA PHE A 178 10.08 1.60 -16.28
C PHE A 178 9.89 2.64 -17.40
N ASN A 179 9.56 2.18 -18.61
CA ASN A 179 9.65 2.94 -19.86
C ASN A 179 8.27 3.30 -20.41
N THR A 180 7.28 2.41 -20.33
CA THR A 180 5.92 2.68 -20.85
C THR A 180 5.30 3.91 -20.18
N ASP A 181 5.48 4.05 -18.86
CA ASP A 181 5.13 5.26 -18.13
C ASP A 181 6.31 5.67 -17.24
N LYS A 182 6.90 6.84 -17.56
CA LYS A 182 8.05 7.37 -16.84
C LYS A 182 7.74 7.75 -15.39
N TYR A 183 6.46 7.90 -15.03
CA TYR A 183 6.00 8.23 -13.68
C TYR A 183 5.43 7.02 -12.92
N ASP A 184 5.62 5.81 -13.45
CA ASP A 184 5.15 4.57 -12.84
C ASP A 184 6.23 3.49 -12.81
N ILE A 185 5.94 2.42 -12.07
CA ILE A 185 6.69 1.16 -12.09
C ILE A 185 5.66 0.08 -12.39
N ARG A 186 5.77 -0.55 -13.55
CA ARG A 186 4.73 -1.44 -14.08
C ARG A 186 5.22 -2.86 -14.18
N ILE A 187 4.29 -3.81 -14.18
CA ILE A 187 4.55 -5.17 -14.65
C ILE A 187 4.30 -5.18 -16.17
N PRO A 188 5.25 -5.68 -16.98
CA PRO A 188 5.05 -5.75 -18.43
C PRO A 188 3.85 -6.63 -18.79
N ALA A 189 3.22 -6.32 -19.92
CA ALA A 189 2.14 -7.12 -20.46
C ALA A 189 2.72 -8.28 -21.26
N ASP A 190 2.33 -9.51 -20.92
CA ASP A 190 2.69 -10.67 -21.70
C ASP A 190 1.85 -10.76 -22.99
N LEU A 191 2.47 -11.32 -24.03
CA LEU A 191 1.75 -11.78 -25.22
C LEU A 191 1.12 -13.13 -24.90
N ASP A 192 -0.21 -13.18 -24.91
CA ASP A 192 -0.91 -14.45 -24.88
C ASP A 192 -0.76 -15.14 -26.24
N GLU A 193 0.07 -16.18 -26.31
CA GLU A 193 0.36 -16.94 -27.53
C GLU A 193 -0.89 -17.60 -28.14
N VAL A 194 -1.95 -17.82 -27.35
CA VAL A 194 -3.19 -18.47 -27.81
C VAL A 194 -4.19 -17.44 -28.37
N THR A 195 -4.30 -16.26 -27.75
CA THR A 195 -5.29 -15.25 -28.15
C THR A 195 -4.71 -14.08 -28.95
N GLY A 196 -3.38 -13.97 -29.05
CA GLY A 196 -2.67 -12.86 -29.70
C GLY A 196 -2.83 -11.51 -28.99
N LYS A 197 -3.48 -11.47 -27.82
CA LYS A 197 -3.73 -10.25 -27.06
C LYS A 197 -2.58 -9.97 -26.09
N ARG A 198 -2.14 -8.71 -26.02
CA ARG A 198 -1.19 -8.24 -25.00
C ARG A 198 -1.92 -7.84 -23.73
N GLY A 199 -1.55 -8.43 -22.60
CA GLY A 199 -2.09 -8.03 -21.29
C GLY A 199 -1.44 -8.79 -20.14
N TYR A 200 -1.26 -8.11 -19.01
CA TYR A 200 -0.90 -8.79 -17.76
C TYR A 200 -2.06 -9.66 -17.31
N LYS A 201 -1.80 -10.92 -16.94
CA LYS A 201 -2.80 -11.84 -16.36
C LYS A 201 -2.35 -12.31 -14.99
N LYS A 202 -3.07 -11.93 -13.95
CA LYS A 202 -2.93 -12.56 -12.63
C LYS A 202 -3.56 -13.96 -12.70
N GLN A 203 -2.88 -14.99 -12.21
CA GLN A 203 -3.36 -16.39 -12.27
C GLN A 203 -4.78 -16.58 -11.70
N GLU A 204 -5.16 -15.78 -10.71
CA GLU A 204 -6.48 -15.81 -10.06
C GLU A 204 -7.62 -15.17 -10.91
N ARG A 205 -7.30 -14.50 -12.02
CA ARG A 205 -8.23 -13.68 -12.82
C ARG A 205 -8.26 -14.06 -14.31
N GLN A 206 -8.10 -15.33 -14.67
CA GLN A 206 -7.98 -15.75 -16.09
C GLN A 206 -9.16 -15.31 -16.99
N ASP A 207 -10.38 -15.18 -16.43
CA ASP A 207 -11.60 -14.81 -17.16
C ASP A 207 -12.12 -13.39 -16.86
N GLN A 208 -11.32 -12.53 -16.22
CA GLN A 208 -11.76 -11.20 -15.78
C GLN A 208 -10.89 -10.09 -16.36
N ILE A 209 -11.48 -8.91 -16.56
CA ILE A 209 -10.72 -7.69 -16.84
C ILE A 209 -9.77 -7.44 -15.66
N VAL A 210 -8.48 -7.34 -15.97
CA VAL A 210 -7.42 -7.21 -14.98
C VAL A 210 -7.36 -5.77 -14.49
N PRO A 211 -7.59 -5.50 -13.20
CA PRO A 211 -7.57 -4.15 -12.66
C PRO A 211 -6.20 -3.49 -12.82
N GLU A 212 -6.20 -2.16 -12.96
CA GLU A 212 -4.96 -1.39 -13.09
C GLU A 212 -4.00 -1.61 -11.91
N SER A 213 -4.53 -1.84 -10.71
CA SER A 213 -3.73 -2.15 -9.51
C SER A 213 -2.90 -3.42 -9.61
N ASP A 214 -3.20 -4.31 -10.55
CA ASP A 214 -2.49 -5.57 -10.70
C ASP A 214 -1.17 -5.40 -11.48
N TYR A 215 -1.06 -4.36 -12.30
CA TYR A 215 0.15 -4.09 -13.12
C TYR A 215 0.75 -2.69 -12.93
N SER A 216 0.05 -1.73 -12.33
CA SER A 216 0.57 -0.38 -12.03
C SER A 216 0.81 -0.23 -10.54
N LEU A 217 2.05 0.04 -10.15
CA LEU A 217 2.39 0.30 -8.75
C LEU A 217 1.68 1.57 -8.25
N ARG A 218 1.55 2.59 -9.09
CA ARG A 218 0.80 3.82 -8.78
C ARG A 218 -0.67 3.53 -8.47
N ALA A 219 -1.35 2.75 -9.31
CA ALA A 219 -2.73 2.37 -9.07
C ALA A 219 -2.86 1.53 -7.79
N TYR A 220 -1.98 0.56 -7.57
CA TYR A 220 -1.96 -0.25 -6.35
C TYR A 220 -1.77 0.60 -5.09
N CYS A 221 -0.80 1.52 -5.09
CA CYS A 221 -0.51 2.39 -3.95
C CYS A 221 -1.66 3.36 -3.64
N SER A 222 -2.51 3.68 -4.63
CA SER A 222 -3.65 4.57 -4.41
C SER A 222 -4.73 3.98 -3.48
N ILE A 223 -4.81 2.65 -3.42
CA ILE A 223 -5.80 1.88 -2.65
C ILE A 223 -5.19 1.01 -1.55
N LEU A 224 -3.85 1.01 -1.41
CA LEU A 224 -3.12 0.16 -0.47
C LEU A 224 -3.55 0.36 0.99
N TYR A 225 -3.90 1.58 1.36
CA TYR A 225 -4.40 1.91 2.69
C TYR A 225 -5.85 2.38 2.64
N LEU A 226 -6.70 1.87 3.54
CA LEU A 226 -8.12 2.24 3.62
C LEU A 226 -8.29 3.73 3.96
N LYS A 227 -7.44 4.22 4.86
CA LYS A 227 -7.31 5.62 5.30
C LYS A 227 -5.84 6.03 5.21
N PRO A 228 -5.38 6.53 4.05
CA PRO A 228 -3.99 6.88 3.85
C PRO A 228 -3.53 7.99 4.82
N ARG A 229 -2.42 7.76 5.53
CA ARG A 229 -1.79 8.70 6.48
C ARG A 229 -0.32 9.01 6.16
N MET A 230 0.17 8.53 5.03
CA MET A 230 1.50 8.75 4.49
C MET A 230 1.37 9.02 3.00
N GLN A 231 2.08 10.01 2.48
CA GLN A 231 2.10 10.30 1.05
C GLN A 231 3.11 9.39 0.36
N ILE A 232 2.71 8.80 -0.76
CA ILE A 232 3.58 7.96 -1.59
C ILE A 232 3.92 8.75 -2.85
N ILE A 233 5.19 8.81 -3.20
CA ILE A 233 5.71 9.48 -4.39
C ILE A 233 6.41 8.40 -5.21
N ILE A 234 5.97 8.19 -6.45
CA ILE A 234 6.56 7.22 -7.37
C ILE A 234 7.20 7.98 -8.53
N ARG A 235 8.47 7.73 -8.80
CA ARG A 235 9.22 8.35 -9.92
C ARG A 235 9.07 9.87 -9.93
N GLY A 236 9.22 10.50 -8.77
CA GLY A 236 9.09 11.94 -8.56
C GLY A 236 7.67 12.53 -8.52
N GLN A 237 6.61 11.77 -8.85
CA GLN A 237 5.23 12.27 -8.86
C GLN A 237 4.37 11.67 -7.74
N LYS A 238 3.67 12.52 -6.99
CA LYS A 238 2.79 12.10 -5.88
C LYS A 238 1.70 11.16 -6.38
N VAL A 239 1.45 10.08 -5.64
CA VAL A 239 0.32 9.17 -5.87
C VAL A 239 -0.94 9.81 -5.27
N GLN A 240 -1.98 9.92 -6.08
CA GLN A 240 -3.29 10.36 -5.62
C GLN A 240 -3.98 9.19 -4.90
N THR A 241 -3.76 9.12 -3.59
CA THR A 241 -4.41 8.13 -2.72
C THR A 241 -5.91 8.42 -2.60
N GLN A 242 -6.70 7.39 -2.37
CA GLN A 242 -8.16 7.48 -2.37
C GLN A 242 -8.72 6.89 -1.08
N LEU A 243 -9.73 7.56 -0.53
CA LEU A 243 -10.64 6.93 0.43
C LEU A 243 -11.63 6.10 -0.39
N VAL A 244 -11.33 4.82 -0.59
CA VAL A 244 -12.13 3.92 -1.46
C VAL A 244 -13.60 3.90 -1.04
N SER A 245 -13.88 3.98 0.26
CA SER A 245 -15.24 4.01 0.81
C SER A 245 -16.01 5.30 0.51
N LYS A 246 -15.31 6.36 0.11
CA LYS A 246 -15.89 7.66 -0.23
C LYS A 246 -15.86 7.94 -1.72
N SER A 247 -15.19 7.10 -2.52
CA SER A 247 -15.11 7.25 -3.97
C SER A 247 -16.19 6.48 -4.74
N LEU A 248 -17.24 6.03 -4.05
CA LEU A 248 -18.35 5.26 -4.63
C LEU A 248 -19.61 6.12 -4.73
N ALA A 249 -20.55 5.67 -5.56
CA ALA A 249 -21.90 6.22 -5.67
C ALA A 249 -22.91 5.32 -4.99
N HIS A 250 -24.00 5.90 -4.48
CA HIS A 250 -25.09 5.19 -3.78
C HIS A 250 -24.57 4.36 -2.59
N ILE A 251 -23.76 5.00 -1.76
CA ILE A 251 -23.12 4.36 -0.62
C ILE A 251 -24.17 3.92 0.41
N GLU A 252 -24.18 2.63 0.71
CA GLU A 252 -24.97 2.05 1.80
C GLU A 252 -24.05 1.33 2.78
N ARG A 253 -24.42 1.35 4.07
CA ARG A 253 -23.66 0.70 5.14
C ARG A 253 -24.42 -0.50 5.70
N ASP A 254 -23.73 -1.63 5.83
CA ASP A 254 -24.25 -2.83 6.51
C ASP A 254 -23.30 -3.22 7.65
N VAL A 255 -23.78 -4.07 8.55
CA VAL A 255 -23.05 -4.55 9.73
C VAL A 255 -22.98 -6.07 9.72
N TYR A 256 -21.78 -6.61 9.84
CA TYR A 256 -21.52 -8.03 10.05
C TYR A 256 -21.36 -8.33 11.54
N LYS A 257 -22.18 -9.28 12.04
CA LYS A 257 -22.23 -9.68 13.45
C LYS A 257 -21.93 -11.17 13.60
N PRO A 258 -20.69 -11.63 13.37
CA PRO A 258 -20.35 -13.03 13.52
C PRO A 258 -20.42 -13.46 14.99
N LYS A 259 -20.95 -14.67 15.24
CA LYS A 259 -21.05 -15.24 16.61
C LYS A 259 -19.69 -15.31 17.32
N PHE A 260 -18.61 -15.60 16.59
CA PHE A 260 -17.25 -15.71 17.14
C PHE A 260 -16.61 -14.37 17.55
N LEU A 261 -17.21 -13.24 17.17
CA LEU A 261 -16.70 -11.90 17.48
C LEU A 261 -17.63 -11.13 18.43
N ALA A 262 -18.76 -11.72 18.83
CA ALA A 262 -19.72 -11.07 19.71
C ALA A 262 -19.04 -10.60 21.03
N PRO A 263 -19.35 -9.38 21.51
CA PRO A 263 -20.38 -8.45 21.04
C PRO A 263 -19.90 -7.48 19.93
N LYS A 264 -18.66 -7.60 19.44
CA LYS A 264 -18.13 -6.70 18.43
C LYS A 264 -18.79 -6.95 17.07
N THR A 265 -18.87 -5.87 16.29
CA THR A 265 -19.44 -5.89 14.95
C THR A 265 -18.45 -5.29 13.96
N VAL A 266 -18.60 -5.66 12.69
CA VAL A 266 -17.71 -5.24 11.62
C VAL A 266 -18.52 -4.47 10.59
N ARG A 267 -18.08 -3.27 10.25
CA ARG A 267 -18.76 -2.41 9.28
C ARG A 267 -18.43 -2.87 7.86
N ILE A 268 -19.43 -2.80 6.99
CA ILE A 268 -19.29 -3.04 5.56
C ILE A 268 -19.87 -1.82 4.84
N THR A 269 -19.12 -1.29 3.88
CA THR A 269 -19.61 -0.22 3.00
C THR A 269 -19.79 -0.80 1.61
N PHE A 270 -20.97 -0.65 1.03
CA PHE A 270 -21.24 -0.98 -0.36
C PHE A 270 -21.48 0.30 -1.17
N GLY A 271 -21.15 0.25 -2.45
CA GLY A 271 -21.42 1.33 -3.39
C GLY A 271 -21.07 0.92 -4.81
N PHE A 272 -21.49 1.71 -5.79
CA PHE A 272 -21.11 1.53 -7.18
C PHE A 272 -19.79 2.24 -7.51
N ASN A 273 -18.93 1.58 -8.28
CA ASN A 273 -17.70 2.18 -8.78
C ASN A 273 -18.02 3.24 -9.85
N CYS A 274 -17.66 4.50 -9.57
CA CYS A 274 -17.89 5.62 -10.48
C CYS A 274 -16.84 5.74 -11.59
N ARG A 275 -15.70 5.04 -11.49
CA ARG A 275 -14.55 5.20 -12.38
C ARG A 275 -14.49 4.13 -13.45
N ASN A 276 -14.60 2.86 -13.05
CA ASN A 276 -14.53 1.73 -13.96
C ASN A 276 -15.47 0.62 -13.48
N LYS A 277 -16.53 0.36 -14.25
CA LYS A 277 -17.57 -0.62 -13.89
C LYS A 277 -17.05 -2.06 -13.86
N ASP A 278 -15.93 -2.34 -14.53
CA ASP A 278 -15.32 -3.67 -14.60
C ASP A 278 -14.43 -3.98 -13.38
N HIS A 279 -14.01 -2.94 -12.65
CA HIS A 279 -13.26 -3.06 -11.41
C HIS A 279 -14.24 -3.07 -10.23
N TYR A 280 -14.74 -4.25 -9.86
CA TYR A 280 -15.74 -4.39 -8.80
C TYR A 280 -15.45 -5.60 -7.90
N GLY A 281 -16.21 -5.79 -6.83
CA GLY A 281 -15.98 -6.84 -5.84
C GLY A 281 -15.53 -6.32 -4.47
N MET A 282 -15.16 -7.24 -3.58
CA MET A 282 -14.82 -6.93 -2.21
C MET A 282 -13.36 -6.46 -2.07
N MET A 283 -13.19 -5.33 -1.38
CA MET A 283 -11.93 -4.78 -0.91
C MET A 283 -11.78 -5.13 0.57
N MET A 284 -10.90 -6.09 0.87
CA MET A 284 -10.70 -6.61 2.21
C MET A 284 -9.41 -6.05 2.80
N TYR A 285 -9.55 -5.23 3.84
CA TYR A 285 -8.44 -4.62 4.57
C TYR A 285 -8.16 -5.36 5.88
N HIS A 286 -6.96 -5.18 6.41
CA HIS A 286 -6.56 -5.61 7.75
C HIS A 286 -5.62 -4.55 8.32
N ARG A 287 -6.01 -3.93 9.43
CA ARG A 287 -5.26 -2.85 10.11
C ARG A 287 -4.88 -1.75 9.14
N ASN A 288 -5.88 -1.19 8.49
CA ASN A 288 -5.78 -0.18 7.45
C ASN A 288 -5.10 -0.63 6.15
N ARG A 289 -4.54 -1.85 6.03
CA ARG A 289 -3.80 -2.30 4.85
C ARG A 289 -4.61 -3.28 4.00
N LEU A 290 -4.68 -3.05 2.69
CA LEU A 290 -5.42 -3.87 1.72
C LEU A 290 -4.83 -5.28 1.61
N ILE A 291 -5.57 -6.34 1.95
CA ILE A 291 -5.15 -7.74 1.78
C ILE A 291 -5.60 -8.33 0.44
N LYS A 292 -6.90 -8.18 0.12
CA LYS A 292 -7.48 -8.66 -1.15
C LYS A 292 -8.29 -7.55 -1.79
N ALA A 293 -8.15 -7.41 -3.10
CA ALA A 293 -8.87 -6.41 -3.89
C ALA A 293 -9.78 -7.09 -4.92
N TYR A 294 -10.98 -6.55 -5.13
CA TYR A 294 -11.90 -7.00 -6.16
C TYR A 294 -12.24 -8.50 -6.07
N GLU A 295 -12.38 -9.02 -4.84
CA GLU A 295 -12.76 -10.41 -4.59
C GLU A 295 -14.25 -10.60 -4.91
N ARG A 296 -14.58 -11.54 -5.81
CA ARG A 296 -15.96 -11.78 -6.23
C ARG A 296 -16.72 -12.56 -5.16
N VAL A 297 -17.92 -12.10 -4.81
CA VAL A 297 -18.79 -12.77 -3.82
C VAL A 297 -20.26 -12.78 -4.26
N GLY A 298 -21.03 -13.73 -3.74
CA GLY A 298 -22.49 -13.78 -3.97
C GLY A 298 -22.85 -13.84 -5.46
N TYR A 299 -23.71 -12.94 -5.91
CA TYR A 299 -24.14 -12.85 -7.31
C TYR A 299 -22.99 -12.66 -8.29
N GLN A 300 -21.90 -12.00 -7.88
CA GLN A 300 -20.75 -11.73 -8.76
C GLN A 300 -19.96 -13.00 -9.15
N LEU A 301 -20.21 -14.14 -8.50
CA LEU A 301 -19.61 -15.43 -8.86
C LEU A 301 -20.41 -16.19 -9.93
N LYS A 302 -21.63 -15.74 -10.24
CA LYS A 302 -22.50 -16.37 -11.23
C LYS A 302 -22.22 -15.79 -12.61
N ALA A 303 -22.40 -16.60 -13.66
CA ALA A 303 -22.31 -16.15 -15.05
C ALA A 303 -23.57 -15.32 -15.43
N ASN A 304 -23.65 -14.09 -14.93
CA ASN A 304 -24.72 -13.14 -15.17
C ASN A 304 -24.22 -11.68 -15.04
N ASN A 305 -25.11 -10.71 -15.21
CA ASN A 305 -24.79 -9.28 -15.05
C ASN A 305 -25.11 -8.74 -13.64
N MET A 306 -25.32 -9.62 -12.66
CA MET A 306 -25.76 -9.21 -11.32
C MET A 306 -24.58 -8.82 -10.44
N GLY A 307 -24.67 -7.68 -9.77
CA GLY A 307 -23.60 -7.19 -8.89
C GLY A 307 -22.42 -6.57 -9.63
N VAL A 308 -22.50 -6.43 -10.97
CA VAL A 308 -21.49 -5.71 -11.78
C VAL A 308 -21.40 -4.26 -11.33
N GLY A 309 -20.18 -3.74 -11.21
CA GLY A 309 -19.91 -2.38 -10.72
C GLY A 309 -19.99 -2.21 -9.19
N VAL A 310 -20.48 -3.19 -8.43
CA VAL A 310 -20.60 -3.08 -6.96
C VAL A 310 -19.26 -3.37 -6.27
N ILE A 311 -18.77 -2.39 -5.52
CA ILE A 311 -17.65 -2.54 -4.59
C ILE A 311 -18.20 -2.68 -3.17
N GLY A 312 -17.66 -3.64 -2.42
CA GLY A 312 -17.87 -3.74 -0.98
C GLY A 312 -16.54 -3.58 -0.25
N ILE A 313 -16.52 -2.89 0.89
CA ILE A 313 -15.31 -2.61 1.65
C ILE A 313 -15.49 -3.07 3.08
N ILE A 314 -14.52 -3.83 3.59
CA ILE A 314 -14.53 -4.39 4.94
C ILE A 314 -13.12 -4.39 5.53
N GLU A 315 -13.00 -4.10 6.82
CA GLU A 315 -11.76 -4.27 7.57
C GLU A 315 -11.84 -5.50 8.49
N CYS A 316 -11.06 -6.53 8.16
CA CYS A 316 -11.05 -7.84 8.78
C CYS A 316 -9.92 -7.99 9.81
N ASN A 317 -9.92 -7.17 10.86
CA ASN A 317 -8.89 -7.21 11.92
C ASN A 317 -8.88 -8.53 12.73
N PHE A 318 -9.97 -9.31 12.64
CA PHE A 318 -10.13 -10.61 13.29
C PHE A 318 -9.59 -11.78 12.46
N LEU A 319 -9.24 -11.58 11.19
CA LEU A 319 -8.58 -12.57 10.35
C LEU A 319 -7.06 -12.40 10.40
N LYS A 320 -6.33 -13.47 10.08
CA LYS A 320 -4.87 -13.46 10.02
C LYS A 320 -4.42 -13.45 8.56
N PRO A 321 -3.66 -12.42 8.12
CA PRO A 321 -3.05 -12.43 6.79
C PRO A 321 -2.00 -13.54 6.68
N THR A 322 -1.84 -14.10 5.47
CA THR A 322 -0.76 -15.03 5.15
C THR A 322 0.61 -14.34 5.15
N HIS A 323 1.71 -15.11 5.07
CA HIS A 323 3.08 -14.57 5.19
C HIS A 323 3.41 -13.45 4.17
N ASN A 324 2.90 -13.55 2.93
CA ASN A 324 3.10 -12.51 1.90
C ASN A 324 2.09 -11.35 2.01
N LYS A 325 1.12 -11.45 2.94
CA LYS A 325 -0.01 -10.54 3.08
C LYS A 325 -0.75 -10.34 1.76
N GLN A 326 -1.04 -11.39 0.99
CA GLN A 326 -1.87 -11.27 -0.21
C GLN A 326 -3.16 -12.09 -0.11
N ASP A 327 -3.30 -12.83 1.00
CA ASP A 327 -4.53 -13.53 1.36
C ASP A 327 -4.66 -13.60 2.89
N PHE A 328 -5.73 -14.20 3.37
CA PHE A 328 -5.93 -14.61 4.74
C PHE A 328 -5.75 -16.13 4.89
N ASP A 329 -5.41 -16.58 6.09
CA ASP A 329 -5.42 -18.02 6.40
C ASP A 329 -6.82 -18.60 6.11
N TYR A 330 -6.86 -19.75 5.44
CA TYR A 330 -8.11 -20.38 4.99
C TYR A 330 -8.84 -21.08 6.14
N THR A 331 -9.35 -20.30 7.09
CA THR A 331 -10.03 -20.79 8.29
C THR A 331 -11.56 -20.84 8.12
N ASN A 332 -12.25 -21.40 9.12
CA ASN A 332 -13.72 -21.35 9.19
C ASN A 332 -14.23 -19.91 9.26
N GLU A 333 -13.54 -19.03 9.97
CA GLU A 333 -13.87 -17.63 10.12
C GLU A 333 -13.76 -16.88 8.78
N TYR A 334 -12.70 -17.14 8.01
CA TYR A 334 -12.56 -16.57 6.66
C TYR A 334 -13.70 -17.01 5.74
N ARG A 335 -13.97 -18.31 5.64
CA ARG A 335 -15.04 -18.85 4.78
C ARG A 335 -16.42 -18.29 5.14
N ARG A 336 -16.73 -18.23 6.44
CA ARG A 336 -17.98 -17.63 6.93
C ARG A 336 -18.09 -16.14 6.63
N THR A 337 -16.96 -15.43 6.65
CA THR A 337 -16.91 -14.01 6.28
C THR A 337 -17.23 -13.84 4.80
N ILE A 338 -16.56 -14.59 3.90
CA ILE A 338 -16.81 -14.55 2.46
C ILE A 338 -18.28 -14.88 2.12
N HIS A 339 -18.84 -15.91 2.75
CA HIS A 339 -20.25 -16.26 2.58
C HIS A 339 -21.19 -15.09 2.98
N ALA A 340 -20.98 -14.52 4.18
CA ALA A 340 -21.79 -13.42 4.68
C ALA A 340 -21.65 -12.15 3.82
N LEU A 341 -20.47 -11.87 3.28
CA LEU A 341 -20.24 -10.78 2.33
C LEU A 341 -21.05 -10.99 1.05
N GLY A 342 -21.09 -12.22 0.54
CA GLY A 342 -21.91 -12.58 -0.62
C GLY A 342 -23.40 -12.34 -0.40
N GLU A 343 -23.95 -12.79 0.74
CA GLU A 343 -25.37 -12.55 1.08
C GLU A 343 -25.68 -11.07 1.20
N LYS A 344 -24.82 -10.30 1.87
CA LYS A 344 -25.01 -8.85 2.06
C LYS A 344 -24.88 -8.05 0.77
N LEU A 345 -23.99 -8.48 -0.13
CA LEU A 345 -23.86 -7.89 -1.46
C LEU A 345 -25.13 -8.14 -2.29
N ASN A 346 -25.69 -9.34 -2.22
CA ASN A 346 -26.94 -9.67 -2.89
C ASN A 346 -28.09 -8.79 -2.37
N ASP A 347 -28.18 -8.63 -1.05
CA ASP A 347 -29.18 -7.75 -0.42
C ASP A 347 -29.04 -6.30 -0.93
N TYR A 348 -27.81 -5.78 -0.99
CA TYR A 348 -27.55 -4.43 -1.49
C TYR A 348 -27.96 -4.29 -2.96
N TRP A 349 -27.56 -5.25 -3.80
CA TRP A 349 -27.93 -5.24 -5.22
C TRP A 349 -29.45 -5.22 -5.41
N ASN A 350 -30.17 -6.11 -4.72
CA ASN A 350 -31.63 -6.21 -4.82
C ASN A 350 -32.32 -4.93 -4.35
N GLU A 351 -31.82 -4.31 -3.27
CA GLU A 351 -32.32 -3.03 -2.78
C GLU A 351 -32.15 -1.92 -3.82
N MET A 352 -30.96 -1.83 -4.45
CA MET A 352 -30.70 -0.83 -5.48
C MET A 352 -31.55 -1.05 -6.74
N GLN A 353 -31.81 -2.31 -7.12
CA GLN A 353 -32.72 -2.62 -8.23
C GLN A 353 -34.17 -2.27 -7.90
N ALA A 354 -34.64 -2.52 -6.66
CA ALA A 354 -35.98 -2.14 -6.24
C ALA A 354 -36.19 -0.62 -6.27
N LYS A 355 -35.20 0.15 -5.78
CA LYS A 355 -35.19 1.62 -5.87
C LYS A 355 -35.23 2.11 -7.32
N LYS A 356 -34.64 1.34 -8.26
CA LYS A 356 -34.70 1.59 -9.72
C LYS A 356 -36.09 1.47 -10.33
N THR A 357 -36.96 0.65 -9.75
CA THR A 357 -38.33 0.43 -10.26
C THR A 357 -39.31 1.48 -9.75
N GLU A 358 -39.08 2.04 -8.56
CA GLU A 358 -39.96 3.07 -7.96
C GLU A 358 -39.72 4.48 -8.50
N TYR A 359 -38.53 4.77 -9.03
CA TYR A 359 -38.21 5.97 -9.80
C TYR A 359 -37.51 5.52 -11.07
N PRO A 360 -38.00 5.81 -12.31
CA PRO A 360 -37.36 5.35 -13.54
C PRO A 360 -35.93 5.93 -13.64
N LEU A 361 -34.98 5.19 -13.10
CA LEU A 361 -33.53 5.41 -13.16
C LEU A 361 -33.01 5.07 -14.57
N GLU A 362 -33.81 5.31 -15.62
CA GLU A 362 -33.44 5.11 -17.03
C GLU A 362 -32.35 6.08 -17.49
N VAL A 363 -32.10 7.15 -16.75
CA VAL A 363 -30.94 8.03 -16.96
C VAL A 363 -29.66 7.50 -16.29
N LEU A 364 -29.74 6.64 -15.26
CA LEU A 364 -28.62 6.38 -14.35
C LEU A 364 -27.69 5.21 -14.70
N VAL A 365 -28.04 4.34 -15.65
CA VAL A 365 -27.17 3.19 -15.99
C VAL A 365 -26.19 3.53 -17.11
N GLU A 366 -26.56 4.41 -18.03
CA GLU A 366 -25.64 4.98 -19.02
C GLU A 366 -24.91 6.21 -18.46
N ASP A 367 -25.59 7.08 -17.70
CA ASP A 367 -24.99 8.14 -16.87
C ASP A 367 -24.93 7.74 -15.38
N ILE A 368 -24.25 6.62 -15.05
CA ILE A 368 -23.80 6.43 -13.65
C ILE A 368 -23.02 7.69 -13.33
N GLN A 369 -23.48 8.49 -12.37
CA GLN A 369 -22.78 9.68 -11.88
C GLN A 369 -21.29 9.35 -11.83
N LYS A 370 -20.51 9.97 -12.72
CA LYS A 370 -19.04 9.86 -12.74
C LYS A 370 -18.40 10.49 -11.49
N ARG A 371 -19.22 10.82 -10.48
CA ARG A 371 -18.87 11.54 -9.29
C ARG A 371 -19.26 10.70 -8.08
N PRO A 372 -18.36 10.59 -7.09
CA PRO A 372 -18.69 9.95 -5.83
C PRO A 372 -19.75 10.76 -5.07
N ASP A 373 -20.44 10.11 -4.12
CA ASP A 373 -21.40 10.79 -3.24
C ASP A 373 -20.72 11.91 -2.41
N GLN A 374 -19.40 11.80 -2.18
CA GLN A 374 -18.62 12.83 -1.49
C GLN A 374 -17.20 12.94 -2.03
N THR A 375 -16.74 14.16 -2.27
CA THR A 375 -15.33 14.42 -2.64
C THR A 375 -14.50 14.74 -1.40
N TRP A 376 -13.35 14.07 -1.26
CA TRP A 376 -12.40 14.25 -0.17
C TRP A 376 -10.99 14.49 -0.73
N VAL A 377 -10.22 15.32 -0.04
CA VAL A 377 -8.82 15.61 -0.39
C VAL A 377 -7.93 15.58 0.84
N GLN A 378 -6.71 15.07 0.69
CA GLN A 378 -5.71 15.08 1.75
C GLN A 378 -4.86 16.35 1.69
N CYS A 379 -4.69 17.01 2.83
CA CYS A 379 -3.78 18.15 2.96
C CYS A 379 -2.31 17.70 2.92
N ASP A 380 -1.51 18.34 2.06
CA ASP A 380 -0.08 18.05 1.89
C ASP A 380 0.81 18.43 3.08
N ILE A 381 0.32 19.23 4.04
CA ILE A 381 1.08 19.62 5.25
C ILE A 381 0.71 18.74 6.43
N CYS A 382 -0.58 18.68 6.79
CA CYS A 382 -1.01 18.02 8.02
C CYS A 382 -1.53 16.59 7.81
N LEU A 383 -1.63 16.14 6.56
CA LEU A 383 -2.13 14.81 6.15
C LEU A 383 -3.56 14.49 6.58
N LYS A 384 -4.31 15.49 7.05
CA LYS A 384 -5.73 15.38 7.35
C LYS A 384 -6.54 15.37 6.06
N TRP A 385 -7.60 14.57 6.05
CA TRP A 385 -8.61 14.53 5.00
C TRP A 385 -9.67 15.61 5.24
N ARG A 386 -10.06 16.29 4.17
CA ARG A 386 -11.04 17.38 4.18
C ARG A 386 -12.15 17.07 3.19
N LYS A 387 -13.39 17.28 3.63
CA LYS A 387 -14.57 17.23 2.77
C LYS A 387 -14.56 18.45 1.86
N LEU A 388 -14.90 18.24 0.58
CA LEU A 388 -15.08 19.32 -0.39
C LEU A 388 -16.55 19.39 -0.85
N PRO A 389 -17.06 20.60 -1.16
CA PRO A 389 -18.38 20.76 -1.75
C PRO A 389 -18.43 20.17 -3.16
N ASP A 390 -19.65 19.87 -3.61
CA ASP A 390 -19.88 19.29 -4.93
C ASP A 390 -19.46 20.23 -6.07
N GLY A 391 -19.04 19.66 -7.20
CA GLY A 391 -18.67 20.40 -8.42
C GLY A 391 -17.19 20.79 -8.53
N ILE A 392 -16.35 20.50 -7.53
CA ILE A 392 -14.90 20.65 -7.64
C ILE A 392 -14.29 19.42 -8.32
N ASP A 393 -14.23 19.46 -9.66
CA ASP A 393 -13.72 18.34 -10.45
C ASP A 393 -12.19 18.35 -10.62
N ARG A 394 -11.53 19.50 -10.40
CA ARG A 394 -10.08 19.65 -10.58
C ARG A 394 -9.44 20.24 -9.33
N LEU A 395 -8.55 19.45 -8.74
CA LEU A 395 -7.72 19.87 -7.61
C LEU A 395 -6.29 20.11 -8.08
N PRO A 396 -5.58 21.08 -7.49
CA PRO A 396 -4.16 21.25 -7.72
C PRO A 396 -3.38 19.99 -7.30
N GLU A 397 -2.18 19.80 -7.86
CA GLU A 397 -1.32 18.66 -7.50
C GLU A 397 -0.98 18.65 -6.00
N LYS A 398 -0.77 19.83 -5.42
CA LYS A 398 -0.65 20.05 -3.97
C LYS A 398 -1.84 20.82 -3.44
N TRP A 399 -2.45 20.32 -2.39
CA TRP A 399 -3.63 20.91 -1.76
C TRP A 399 -3.39 21.12 -0.26
N TYR A 400 -3.82 22.27 0.26
CA TYR A 400 -3.62 22.65 1.66
C TYR A 400 -4.95 23.01 2.32
N CYS A 401 -5.07 22.83 3.64
CA CYS A 401 -6.30 23.19 4.36
C CYS A 401 -6.70 24.65 4.10
N SER A 402 -5.75 25.58 3.93
CA SER A 402 -6.03 26.99 3.62
C SER A 402 -6.78 27.22 2.31
N TYR A 403 -6.77 26.24 1.39
CA TYR A 403 -7.52 26.27 0.14
C TYR A 403 -8.95 25.76 0.29
N ASN A 404 -9.34 25.27 1.48
CA ASN A 404 -10.68 24.75 1.70
C ASN A 404 -11.72 25.88 1.55
N PRO A 405 -12.75 25.76 0.70
CA PRO A 405 -13.83 26.74 0.65
C PRO A 405 -14.63 26.79 1.96
N ASP A 406 -14.65 25.73 2.78
CA ASP A 406 -15.30 25.74 4.09
C ASP A 406 -14.45 26.48 5.15
N PRO A 407 -14.91 27.62 5.69
CA PRO A 407 -14.17 28.37 6.71
C PRO A 407 -13.84 27.58 7.98
N GLN A 408 -14.64 26.57 8.36
CA GLN A 408 -14.41 25.77 9.58
C GLN A 408 -13.16 24.89 9.45
N PHE A 409 -12.80 24.50 8.23
CA PHE A 409 -11.71 23.55 7.96
C PHE A 409 -10.54 24.16 7.18
N ARG A 410 -10.43 25.50 7.17
CA ARG A 410 -9.35 26.25 6.51
C ARG A 410 -7.99 26.21 7.20
N ASN A 411 -7.87 25.53 8.33
CA ASN A 411 -6.65 25.50 9.13
C ASN A 411 -6.20 24.06 9.46
N CYS A 412 -4.90 23.81 9.36
CA CYS A 412 -4.28 22.53 9.68
C CYS A 412 -4.43 22.12 11.16
N ASN A 413 -4.65 23.06 12.07
CA ASN A 413 -4.84 22.76 13.50
C ASN A 413 -6.24 22.22 13.81
N VAL A 414 -7.20 22.44 12.92
CA VAL A 414 -8.56 21.92 13.09
C VAL A 414 -8.51 20.38 12.97
N PRO A 415 -9.14 19.63 13.90
CA PRO A 415 -9.26 18.19 13.80
C PRO A 415 -9.83 17.74 12.46
N GLU A 416 -9.49 16.52 12.04
CA GLU A 416 -10.12 15.90 10.88
C GLU A 416 -11.60 15.68 11.17
N GLU A 417 -12.47 15.92 10.19
CA GLU A 417 -13.89 15.62 10.31
C GLU A 417 -14.06 14.12 10.60
N PRO A 418 -14.88 13.74 11.59
CA PRO A 418 -15.26 12.35 11.71
C PRO A 418 -15.97 11.94 10.41
N GLU A 419 -15.67 10.74 9.91
CA GLU A 419 -16.48 10.17 8.84
C GLU A 419 -17.91 10.04 9.36
N ASP A 420 -18.92 10.42 8.56
CA ASP A 420 -20.34 10.30 8.96
C ASP A 420 -20.58 8.93 9.59
N ASP A 421 -20.67 8.94 10.91
CA ASP A 421 -20.59 7.80 11.83
C ASP A 421 -21.99 7.38 12.26
N ASP A 422 -23.04 7.90 11.61
CA ASP A 422 -24.41 7.54 11.90
C ASP A 422 -24.67 6.08 11.49
N LEU A 423 -24.72 5.27 12.54
CA LEU A 423 -24.60 3.81 12.64
C LEU A 423 -25.84 3.03 12.20
N ILE A 424 -26.67 3.56 11.31
CA ILE A 424 -27.93 2.91 10.95
C ILE A 424 -27.68 2.04 9.72
N PRO A 425 -27.72 0.69 9.82
CA PRO A 425 -27.71 -0.16 8.64
C PRO A 425 -28.90 0.22 7.76
N TYR A 426 -28.69 0.27 6.44
CA TYR A 426 -29.78 0.59 5.53
C TYR A 426 -30.92 -0.43 5.65
N GLU A 427 -32.14 0.03 5.40
CA GLU A 427 -33.32 -0.82 5.46
C GLU A 427 -33.41 -1.70 4.21
N LYS A 428 -33.58 -3.01 4.42
CA LYS A 428 -33.73 -4.01 3.34
C LYS A 428 -35.20 -4.15 2.98
N THR A 429 -35.75 -3.15 2.30
CA THR A 429 -37.18 -3.09 1.98
C THR A 429 -37.63 -4.26 1.11
N HIS A 430 -36.75 -4.75 0.22
CA HIS A 430 -37.01 -5.92 -0.62
C HIS A 430 -37.27 -7.23 0.14
N LYS A 431 -36.90 -7.33 1.43
CA LYS A 431 -37.18 -8.51 2.28
C LYS A 431 -38.52 -8.42 3.02
N LYS A 432 -39.17 -7.26 2.98
CA LYS A 432 -40.46 -7.01 3.64
C LYS A 432 -41.65 -7.12 2.68
N LYS A 433 -41.40 -7.06 1.37
CA LYS A 433 -42.34 -7.45 0.31
C LYS A 433 -42.28 -8.96 0.15
#